data_AF-A0A7X7Y880-F1
#
_entry.id   AF-A0A7X7Y880-F1
#
_cell.length_a   1.000
_cell.length_b   1.000
_cell.length_c   1.000
_cell.angle_alpha   90.00
_cell.angle_beta   90.00
_cell.angle_gamma   90.00
#
_symmetry.space_group_name_H-M   'P 1'
#
loop_
_entity.id
_entity.type
_entity.pdbx_description
1 polymer ?
#
loop_
_entity_poly.entity_id
_entity_poly.type
_entity_poly.pdbx_seq_one_letter_code
_entity_poly.pdbx_strand_id
1 'polypeptide(L)'
;MTVESLISLKLFFALTAAHFCGDVLAYSSFLARTKRSNSAFAKFLGIGIHVTVHGCFVYLWLWFFQVENRALAVSFVVTTHFLIDWSRILVETKWFDAENVRILTRREVFRWLTHRRGNSREIPFFTENHLRKWILVNAGDQALHLLAIIMLTCALARA
;
A
#
# COMPACT_ATOMS: atom_id res chain seq x y z
N MET A 1 32.07 -1.86 1.36
CA MET A 1 30.80 -1.97 0.61
C MET A 1 31.12 -2.59 -0.74
N THR A 2 30.56 -3.75 -1.07
CA THR A 2 30.79 -4.44 -2.36
C THR A 2 29.93 -3.80 -3.47
N VAL A 3 30.30 -4.01 -4.75
CA VAL A 3 29.51 -3.53 -5.90
C VAL A 3 28.07 -4.06 -5.84
N GLU A 4 27.90 -5.34 -5.49
CA GLU A 4 26.60 -5.99 -5.29
C GLU A 4 25.76 -5.30 -4.20
N SER A 5 26.38 -4.94 -3.07
CA SER A 5 25.68 -4.24 -2.00
C SER A 5 25.22 -2.84 -2.42
N LEU A 6 25.98 -2.15 -3.29
CA LEU A 6 25.60 -0.85 -3.83
C LEU A 6 24.44 -0.97 -4.83
N ILE A 7 24.45 -1.99 -5.70
CA ILE A 7 23.34 -2.27 -6.64
C ILE A 7 22.07 -2.60 -5.86
N SER A 8 22.16 -3.49 -4.87
CA SER A 8 21.03 -3.87 -4.00
C SER A 8 20.42 -2.64 -3.32
N LEU A 9 21.26 -1.75 -2.78
CA LEU A 9 20.80 -0.54 -2.11
C LEU A 9 20.09 0.42 -3.07
N LYS A 10 20.62 0.61 -4.29
CA LYS A 10 20.00 1.43 -5.33
C LYS A 10 18.62 0.89 -5.75
N LEU A 11 18.53 -0.43 -5.98
CA LEU A 11 17.28 -1.10 -6.32
C LEU A 11 16.26 -0.99 -5.19
N PHE A 12 16.69 -1.20 -3.94
CA PHE A 12 15.84 -1.03 -2.76
C PHE A 12 15.21 0.37 -2.70
N PHE A 13 16.03 1.41 -2.84
CA PHE A 13 15.53 2.79 -2.82
C PHE A 13 14.63 3.11 -4.02
N ALA A 14 14.95 2.61 -5.21
CA ALA A 14 14.12 2.79 -6.40
C ALA A 14 12.73 2.14 -6.24
N LEU A 15 12.68 0.90 -5.75
CA LEU A 15 11.43 0.19 -5.48
C LEU A 15 10.63 0.85 -4.34
N THR A 16 11.30 1.33 -3.30
CA THR A 16 10.66 2.11 -2.22
C THR A 16 10.07 3.41 -2.75
N ALA A 17 10.80 4.13 -3.61
CA ALA A 17 10.32 5.35 -4.26
C ALA A 17 9.12 5.06 -5.17
N ALA A 18 9.18 4.00 -5.97
CA ALA A 18 8.07 3.56 -6.82
C ALA A 18 6.81 3.26 -6.00
N HIS A 19 6.97 2.56 -4.87
CA HIS A 19 5.87 2.29 -3.95
C HIS A 19 5.29 3.59 -3.38
N PHE A 20 6.13 4.48 -2.87
CA PHE A 20 5.69 5.76 -2.30
C PHE A 20 4.98 6.65 -3.33
N CYS A 21 5.51 6.74 -4.55
CA CYS A 21 4.87 7.48 -5.65
C CYS A 21 3.50 6.89 -6.00
N GLY A 22 3.39 5.56 -6.07
CA GLY A 22 2.11 4.88 -6.29
C GLY A 22 1.10 5.23 -5.20
N ASP A 23 1.49 5.13 -3.92
CA ASP A 23 0.62 5.43 -2.79
C ASP A 23 0.15 6.89 -2.77
N VAL A 24 1.03 7.85 -3.04
CA VAL A 24 0.71 9.28 -3.01
C VAL A 24 -0.19 9.67 -4.18
N LEU A 25 0.09 9.17 -5.38
CA LEU A 25 -0.62 9.57 -6.59
C LEU A 25 -1.93 8.80 -6.78
N ALA A 26 -2.00 7.56 -6.30
CA ALA A 26 -3.25 6.79 -6.28
C ALA A 26 -4.15 7.20 -5.11
N TYR A 27 -3.70 8.08 -4.21
CA TYR A 27 -4.48 8.55 -3.06
C TYR A 27 -5.66 9.44 -3.48
N SER A 28 -6.74 8.80 -3.93
CA SER A 28 -8.01 9.45 -4.20
C SER A 28 -9.10 8.92 -3.26
N SER A 29 -9.98 9.83 -2.82
CA SER A 29 -11.18 9.46 -2.06
C SER A 29 -12.07 8.49 -2.84
N PHE A 30 -12.03 8.55 -4.18
CA PHE A 30 -12.71 7.59 -5.04
C PHE A 30 -12.18 6.17 -4.83
N LEU A 31 -10.87 5.95 -5.00
CA LEU A 31 -10.26 4.62 -4.89
C LEU A 31 -10.42 4.03 -3.49
N ALA A 32 -10.29 4.87 -2.46
CA ALA A 32 -10.51 4.48 -1.07
C ALA A 32 -11.95 4.02 -0.77
N ARG A 33 -12.96 4.62 -1.44
CA ARG A 33 -14.36 4.18 -1.34
C ARG A 33 -14.59 2.91 -2.14
N THR A 34 -14.07 2.84 -3.36
CA THR A 34 -14.23 1.68 -4.24
C THR A 34 -13.65 0.40 -3.62
N LYS A 35 -12.45 0.47 -3.03
CA LYS A 35 -11.80 -0.63 -2.28
C LYS A 35 -12.61 -1.12 -1.07
N ARG A 36 -13.50 -0.29 -0.52
CA ARG A 36 -14.32 -0.59 0.67
C ARG A 36 -15.80 -0.75 0.38
N SER A 37 -16.20 -0.76 -0.88
CA SER A 37 -17.59 -1.00 -1.27
C SER A 37 -18.03 -2.42 -0.94
N ASN A 38 -19.34 -2.66 -0.75
CA ASN A 38 -19.85 -4.02 -0.46
C ASN A 38 -19.80 -4.96 -1.68
N SER A 39 -19.61 -4.42 -2.88
CA SER A 39 -19.49 -5.23 -4.10
C SER A 39 -18.07 -5.80 -4.23
N ALA A 40 -17.95 -7.12 -4.23
CA ALA A 40 -16.67 -7.80 -4.46
C ALA A 40 -16.01 -7.39 -5.79
N PHE A 41 -16.81 -7.15 -6.83
CA PHE A 41 -16.33 -6.67 -8.13
C PHE A 41 -15.75 -5.26 -8.03
N ALA A 42 -16.43 -4.35 -7.33
CA ALA A 42 -15.91 -3.01 -7.13
C ALA A 42 -14.65 -3.01 -6.25
N LYS A 43 -14.56 -3.85 -5.20
CA LYS A 43 -13.32 -4.06 -4.43
C LYS A 43 -12.19 -4.51 -5.36
N PHE A 44 -12.44 -5.54 -6.17
CA PHE A 44 -11.47 -6.10 -7.12
C PHE A 44 -10.97 -5.03 -8.09
N LEU A 45 -11.88 -4.26 -8.71
CA LEU A 45 -11.53 -3.19 -9.64
C LEU A 45 -10.74 -2.07 -8.95
N GLY A 46 -11.15 -1.67 -7.75
CA GLY A 46 -10.45 -0.64 -6.98
C GLY A 46 -9.02 -1.03 -6.62
N ILE A 47 -8.81 -2.29 -6.20
CA ILE A 47 -7.45 -2.81 -5.95
C ILE A 47 -6.69 -2.95 -7.27
N GLY A 48 -7.34 -3.48 -8.32
CA GLY A 48 -6.75 -3.65 -9.65
C GLY A 48 -6.16 -2.35 -10.19
N ILE A 49 -6.95 -1.27 -10.20
CA ILE A 49 -6.48 0.06 -10.63
C ILE A 49 -5.30 0.54 -9.77
N HIS A 50 -5.41 0.39 -8.44
CA HIS A 50 -4.36 0.78 -7.50
C HIS A 50 -3.03 0.08 -7.83
N VAL A 51 -3.05 -1.25 -7.92
CA VAL A 51 -1.83 -2.04 -8.15
C VAL A 51 -1.27 -1.85 -9.56
N THR A 52 -2.11 -1.56 -10.57
CA THR A 52 -1.64 -1.20 -11.91
C THR A 52 -0.83 0.09 -11.88
N VAL A 53 -1.27 1.10 -11.13
CA VAL A 53 -0.49 2.35 -10.96
C VAL A 53 0.88 2.05 -10.34
N HIS A 54 0.93 1.21 -9.30
CA HIS A 54 2.21 0.77 -8.72
C HIS A 54 3.07 0.01 -9.73
N GLY A 55 2.49 -0.89 -10.52
CA GLY A 55 3.19 -1.62 -11.58
C GLY A 55 3.81 -0.68 -12.62
N CYS A 56 3.08 0.37 -13.05
CA CYS A 56 3.60 1.40 -13.94
C CYS A 56 4.80 2.14 -13.33
N PHE A 57 4.72 2.53 -12.05
CA PHE A 57 5.85 3.17 -11.38
C PHE A 57 7.06 2.25 -11.27
N VAL A 58 6.87 0.98 -10.89
CA VAL A 58 7.98 0.02 -10.84
C VAL A 58 8.63 -0.14 -12.21
N TYR A 59 7.84 -0.26 -13.28
CA TYR A 59 8.36 -0.33 -14.64
C TYR A 59 9.22 0.90 -14.99
N LEU A 60 8.70 2.10 -14.70
CA LEU A 60 9.40 3.37 -14.95
C LEU A 60 10.69 3.51 -14.13
N TRP A 61 10.66 3.16 -12.85
CA TRP A 61 11.84 3.26 -11.98
C TRP A 61 12.92 2.24 -12.36
N LEU A 62 12.53 1.00 -12.64
CA LEU A 62 13.48 -0.04 -13.07
C LEU A 62 14.06 0.22 -14.46
N TRP A 63 13.42 1.08 -15.28
CA TRP A 63 13.95 1.49 -16.58
C TRP A 63 15.34 2.12 -16.47
N PHE A 64 15.58 2.93 -15.44
CA PHE A 64 16.88 3.58 -15.21
C PHE A 64 18.00 2.63 -14.81
N PHE A 65 17.67 1.39 -14.44
CA PHE A 65 18.62 0.37 -13.98
C PHE A 65 18.87 -0.74 -15.01
N GLN A 66 18.29 -0.62 -16.22
CA GLN A 66 18.45 -1.59 -17.32
C GLN A 66 18.17 -3.05 -16.92
N VAL A 67 17.26 -3.27 -15.96
CA VAL A 67 16.91 -4.61 -15.50
C VAL A 67 16.25 -5.39 -16.66
N GLU A 68 16.82 -6.53 -17.05
CA GLU A 68 16.29 -7.33 -18.15
C GLU A 68 14.92 -7.93 -17.80
N ASN A 69 14.77 -8.43 -16.57
CA ASN A 69 13.57 -9.08 -16.06
C ASN A 69 12.49 -8.10 -15.52
N ARG A 70 12.40 -6.88 -16.09
CA ARG A 70 11.45 -5.84 -15.65
C ARG A 70 10.00 -6.30 -15.68
N ALA A 71 9.58 -7.00 -16.72
CA ALA A 71 8.21 -7.48 -16.84
C ALA A 71 7.85 -8.44 -15.68
N LEU A 72 8.75 -9.36 -15.35
CA LEU A 72 8.58 -10.28 -14.22
C LEU A 72 8.55 -9.54 -12.88
N ALA A 73 9.42 -8.54 -12.70
CA ALA A 73 9.41 -7.70 -11.50
C ALA A 73 8.08 -6.95 -11.32
N VAL A 74 7.53 -6.40 -12.41
CA VAL A 74 6.22 -5.75 -12.41
C VAL A 74 5.10 -6.74 -12.09
N SER A 75 5.09 -7.92 -12.72
CA SER A 75 4.10 -8.96 -12.43
C SER A 75 4.15 -9.41 -10.97
N PHE A 76 5.35 -9.55 -10.40
CA PHE A 76 5.54 -9.85 -8.98
C PHE A 76 4.95 -8.76 -8.09
N VAL A 77 5.26 -7.48 -8.34
CA VAL A 77 4.74 -6.36 -7.54
C VAL A 77 3.23 -6.28 -7.65
N VAL A 78 2.67 -6.32 -8.86
CA VAL A 78 1.21 -6.25 -9.06
C VAL A 78 0.51 -7.37 -8.31
N THR A 79 1.01 -8.60 -8.42
CA THR A 79 0.39 -9.77 -7.78
C THR A 79 0.50 -9.70 -6.25
N THR A 80 1.71 -9.45 -5.72
CA THR A 80 1.92 -9.40 -4.27
C THR A 80 1.17 -8.24 -3.62
N HIS A 81 1.20 -7.05 -4.22
CA HIS A 81 0.47 -5.89 -3.74
C HIS A 81 -1.04 -6.17 -3.75
N PHE A 82 -1.56 -6.79 -4.82
CA PHE A 82 -2.97 -7.15 -4.90
C PHE A 82 -3.38 -8.08 -3.76
N LEU A 83 -2.58 -9.12 -3.50
CA LEU A 83 -2.85 -10.09 -2.44
C LEU A 83 -2.81 -9.45 -1.04
N ILE A 84 -1.84 -8.57 -0.78
CA ILE A 84 -1.74 -7.85 0.50
C ILE A 84 -2.97 -6.96 0.69
N ASP A 85 -3.31 -6.16 -0.32
CA ASP A 85 -4.45 -5.24 -0.29
C ASP A 85 -5.79 -5.97 -0.12
N TRP A 86 -5.97 -7.07 -0.86
CA TRP A 86 -7.17 -7.90 -0.76
C TRP A 86 -7.30 -8.48 0.65
N SER A 87 -6.23 -9.06 1.17
CA SER A 87 -6.19 -9.64 2.51
C SER A 87 -6.48 -8.59 3.59
N ARG A 88 -5.90 -7.39 3.44
CA ARG A 88 -6.17 -6.26 4.31
C ARG A 88 -7.65 -5.89 4.31
N ILE A 89 -8.29 -5.80 3.16
CA ILE A 89 -9.72 -5.46 3.07
C ILE A 89 -10.58 -6.52 3.76
N LEU A 90 -10.26 -7.81 3.61
CA LEU A 90 -10.97 -8.88 4.32
C LEU A 90 -10.82 -8.75 5.85
N VAL A 91 -9.60 -8.46 6.32
CA VAL A 91 -9.35 -8.22 7.76
C VAL A 91 -10.08 -6.97 8.23
N GLU A 92 -10.05 -5.88 7.46
CA GLU A 92 -10.76 -4.64 7.78
C GLU A 92 -12.27 -4.88 7.90
N THR A 93 -12.88 -5.56 6.93
CA THR A 93 -14.32 -5.92 6.97
C THR A 93 -14.64 -6.76 8.20
N LYS A 94 -13.80 -7.75 8.56
CA LYS A 94 -14.02 -8.63 9.71
C LYS A 94 -13.83 -7.92 11.07
N TRP A 95 -12.90 -6.98 11.19
CA TRP A 95 -12.49 -6.42 12.48
C TRP A 95 -13.18 -5.11 12.86
N PHE A 96 -13.62 -4.34 11.86
CA PHE A 96 -14.20 -3.01 12.08
C PHE A 96 -15.69 -2.96 11.77
N ASP A 97 -16.31 -4.03 11.28
CA ASP A 97 -17.68 -3.99 10.76
C ASP A 97 -17.82 -2.81 9.79
N ALA A 98 -17.07 -2.90 8.69
CA ALA A 98 -16.83 -1.79 7.76
C ALA A 98 -18.12 -1.22 7.11
N GLU A 99 -19.26 -1.88 7.29
CA GLU A 99 -20.59 -1.39 6.91
C GLU A 99 -21.12 -0.32 7.87
N ASN A 100 -20.75 -0.39 9.14
CA ASN A 100 -21.24 0.49 10.21
C ASN A 100 -20.20 1.49 10.71
N VAL A 101 -18.91 1.21 10.50
CA VAL A 101 -17.80 2.07 10.96
C VAL A 101 -16.98 2.59 9.81
N ARG A 102 -17.01 3.92 9.62
CA ARG A 102 -16.12 4.61 8.69
C ARG A 102 -14.66 4.46 9.15
N ILE A 103 -13.88 3.72 8.38
CA ILE A 103 -12.43 3.59 8.60
C ILE A 103 -11.76 4.93 8.27
N LEU A 104 -11.09 5.52 9.27
CA LEU A 104 -10.36 6.76 9.08
C LEU A 104 -9.18 6.59 8.12
N THR A 105 -8.98 7.61 7.31
CA THR A 105 -7.79 7.74 6.48
C THR A 105 -6.56 8.15 7.30
N ARG A 106 -5.35 7.81 6.81
CA ARG A 106 -4.08 8.27 7.42
C ARG A 106 -4.04 9.80 7.60
N ARG A 107 -4.54 10.54 6.60
CA ARG A 107 -4.61 12.01 6.65
C ARG A 107 -5.55 12.51 7.76
N GLU A 108 -6.67 11.85 7.99
CA GLU A 108 -7.60 12.20 9.07
C GLU A 108 -7.01 11.89 10.45
N VAL A 109 -6.38 10.72 10.61
CA VAL A 109 -5.68 10.37 11.86
C VAL A 109 -4.56 11.37 12.15
N PHE A 110 -3.79 11.78 11.14
CA PHE A 110 -2.73 12.77 11.33
C PHE A 110 -3.27 14.17 11.71
N ARG A 111 -4.39 14.61 11.10
CA ARG A 111 -5.06 15.86 11.51
C ARG A 111 -5.54 15.81 12.95
N TRP A 112 -6.09 14.66 13.36
CA TRP A 112 -6.49 14.43 14.74
C TRP A 112 -5.30 14.50 15.71
N LEU A 113 -4.20 13.78 15.43
CA LEU A 113 -2.97 13.81 16.25
C LEU A 113 -2.38 15.21 16.38
N THR A 114 -2.40 15.99 15.30
CA THR A 114 -1.88 17.37 15.28
C THR A 114 -2.86 18.40 15.84
N HIS A 115 -3.94 17.96 16.49
CA HIS A 115 -4.98 18.80 17.10
C HIS A 115 -5.61 19.82 16.12
N ARG A 116 -5.48 19.59 14.81
CA ARG A 116 -6.16 20.38 13.78
C ARG A 116 -7.59 19.85 13.67
N ARG A 117 -8.50 20.42 14.46
CA ARG A 117 -9.91 20.01 14.62
C ARG A 117 -10.56 19.61 13.29
N GLY A 118 -10.78 18.31 13.12
CA GLY A 118 -11.81 17.77 12.22
C GLY A 118 -13.10 17.64 13.01
N ASN A 119 -14.14 18.37 12.60
CA ASN A 119 -15.36 18.61 13.39
C ASN A 119 -16.36 17.44 13.44
N SER A 120 -15.97 16.19 13.15
CA SER A 120 -16.92 15.06 13.15
C SER A 120 -16.84 14.25 14.44
N ARG A 121 -18.00 13.99 15.06
CA ARG A 121 -18.16 13.06 16.21
C ARG A 121 -17.67 11.64 15.90
N GLU A 122 -17.50 11.30 14.62
CA GLU A 122 -16.99 10.01 14.12
C GLU A 122 -15.51 9.78 14.46
N ILE A 123 -14.68 10.84 14.51
CA ILE A 123 -13.24 10.70 14.73
C ILE A 123 -12.94 10.24 16.18
N PRO A 124 -13.47 10.90 17.24
CA PRO A 124 -13.27 10.44 18.61
C PRO A 124 -13.74 8.99 18.84
N PHE A 125 -14.93 8.65 18.35
CA PHE A 125 -15.49 7.30 18.47
C PHE A 125 -14.58 6.24 17.84
N PHE A 126 -14.09 6.49 16.62
CA PHE A 126 -13.15 5.58 15.97
C PHE A 126 -11.83 5.47 16.76
N THR A 127 -11.30 6.60 17.25
CA THR A 127 -10.02 6.59 17.96
C THR A 127 -10.08 5.85 19.31
N GLU A 128 -11.21 5.94 20.02
CA GLU A 128 -11.37 5.27 21.32
C GLU A 128 -11.57 3.76 21.16
N ASN A 129 -12.34 3.33 20.15
CA ASN A 129 -12.77 1.93 20.03
C ASN A 129 -11.95 1.10 19.04
N HIS A 130 -11.35 1.73 18.03
CA HIS A 130 -10.78 1.02 16.87
C HIS A 130 -9.33 1.37 16.56
N LEU A 131 -8.73 2.40 17.19
CA LEU A 131 -7.38 2.86 16.86
C LEU A 131 -6.32 1.75 16.96
N ARG A 132 -6.34 0.94 18.02
CA ARG A 132 -5.34 -0.14 18.21
C ARG A 132 -5.39 -1.16 17.07
N LYS A 133 -6.59 -1.62 16.73
CA LYS A 133 -6.81 -2.54 15.60
C LYS A 133 -6.36 -1.90 14.30
N TRP A 134 -6.67 -0.61 14.09
CA TRP A 134 -6.30 0.12 12.87
C TRP A 134 -4.78 0.25 12.73
N ILE A 135 -4.08 0.57 13.82
CA ILE A 135 -2.61 0.62 13.86
C ILE A 135 -2.04 -0.75 13.50
N LEU A 136 -2.55 -1.83 14.11
CA LEU A 136 -2.07 -3.18 13.85
C LEU A 136 -2.24 -3.59 12.38
N VAL A 137 -3.41 -3.32 11.79
CA VAL A 137 -3.68 -3.61 10.37
C VAL A 137 -2.76 -2.80 9.46
N ASN A 138 -2.56 -1.51 9.73
CA ASN A 138 -1.67 -0.69 8.90
C ASN A 138 -0.18 -1.06 9.09
N ALA A 139 0.24 -1.43 10.29
CA ALA A 139 1.61 -1.88 10.54
C ALA A 139 1.89 -3.20 9.83
N GLY A 140 0.97 -4.17 9.90
CA GLY A 140 1.07 -5.43 9.17
C GLY A 140 1.08 -5.23 7.66
N ASP A 141 0.18 -4.39 7.14
CA ASP A 141 0.15 -3.98 5.73
C ASP A 141 1.50 -3.43 5.25
N GLN A 142 2.05 -2.43 5.96
CA GLN A 142 3.34 -1.82 5.57
C GLN A 142 4.52 -2.79 5.71
N ALA A 143 4.50 -3.66 6.72
CA ALA A 143 5.54 -4.68 6.89
C ALA A 143 5.55 -5.69 5.73
N LEU A 144 4.37 -6.11 5.25
CA LEU A 144 4.26 -7.02 4.10
C LEU A 144 4.75 -6.37 2.80
N HIS A 145 4.44 -5.09 2.57
CA HIS A 145 4.94 -4.35 1.41
C HIS A 145 6.47 -4.19 1.46
N LEU A 146 7.02 -3.84 2.62
CA LEU A 146 8.46 -3.74 2.82
C LEU A 146 9.16 -5.08 2.59
N LEU A 147 8.59 -6.18 3.11
CA LEU A 147 9.11 -7.52 2.87
C LEU A 147 9.12 -7.88 1.38
N ALA A 148 8.04 -7.57 0.65
CA ALA A 148 7.97 -7.80 -0.79
C ALA A 148 9.05 -7.00 -1.56
N ILE A 149 9.30 -5.74 -1.19
CA ILE A 149 10.37 -4.90 -1.75
C ILE A 149 11.75 -5.53 -1.49
N ILE A 150 12.00 -6.00 -0.26
CA ILE A 150 13.26 -6.65 0.10
C ILE A 150 13.47 -7.93 -0.71
N MET A 151 12.44 -8.79 -0.80
CA MET A 151 12.51 -10.03 -1.58
C MET A 151 12.82 -9.76 -3.05
N LEU A 152 12.13 -8.80 -3.67
CA LEU A 152 12.35 -8.44 -5.07
C LEU A 152 13.74 -7.84 -5.28
N THR A 153 14.20 -6.98 -4.36
CA THR A 153 15.55 -6.40 -4.41
C THR A 153 16.61 -7.50 -4.40
N CYS A 154 16.50 -8.45 -3.48
CA CYS A 154 17.42 -9.57 -3.38
C CYS A 154 17.39 -10.47 -4.63
N ALA A 155 16.21 -10.67 -5.23
CA ALA A 155 16.08 -11.44 -6.45
C ALA A 155 16.71 -10.73 -7.66
N LEU A 156 16.47 -9.42 -7.81
CA LEU A 156 16.99 -8.64 -8.92
C LEU A 156 18.49 -8.36 -8.82
N ALA A 157 19.04 -8.21 -7.61
CA ALA A 157 20.47 -7.98 -7.44
C ALA A 157 21.34 -9.22 -7.76
N ARG A 158 20.71 -10.40 -7.91
CA ARG A 158 21.37 -11.67 -8.25
C ARG A 158 21.17 -12.08 -9.71
N ALA A 159 20.30 -11.38 -10.44
CA ALA A 159 19.96 -11.64 -11.83
C ALA A 159 20.83 -10.77 -12.74
#